data_AF-A0A9W8CDC3-F1
#
_entry.id   AF-A0A9W8CDC3-F1
#
_cell.length_a   1.000
_cell.length_b   1.000
_cell.length_c   1.000
_cell.angle_alpha   90.00
_cell.angle_beta   90.00
_cell.angle_gamma   90.00
#
_symmetry.space_group_name_H-M   'P 1'
#
loop_
_entity.id
_entity.type
_entity.pdbx_description
1 polymer ?
#
loop_
_entity_poly.entity_id
_entity_poly.type
_entity_poly.pdbx_seq_one_letter_code
_entity_poly.pdbx_strand_id
1 'polypeptide(L)'
;MWSSQHKIDPESEEAMAEVASELWPPSPYLFHVFSSRTGLWEERPFLRDGEAAGTIGDVGLGKPLQSAYWGQALYVLCSNSFILRISLSKDEYQVIRIPADADVKSIGKSEKGLYIAGYADDSCLKVWVLNESCHEHEWVLRHNKELRLELPLCYLNKQSCGP
;
A
#
# COMPACT_ATOMS: atom_id res chain seq x y z
N MET A 1 21.61 -30.47 31.83
CA MET A 1 21.77 -30.71 30.38
C MET A 1 20.43 -31.17 29.83
N TRP A 2 19.70 -30.28 29.17
CA TRP A 2 18.69 -30.65 28.18
C TRP A 2 18.39 -29.42 27.35
N SER A 3 19.14 -29.23 26.27
CA SER A 3 18.77 -28.29 25.21
C SER A 3 17.99 -29.08 24.18
N SER A 4 16.66 -29.03 24.26
CA SER A 4 15.79 -29.47 23.16
C SER A 4 15.93 -28.45 22.03
N GLN A 5 16.84 -28.71 21.10
CA GLN A 5 16.75 -28.09 19.79
C GLN A 5 15.53 -28.72 19.11
N HIS A 6 14.40 -28.01 19.06
CA HIS A 6 13.34 -28.33 18.12
C HIS A 6 13.96 -28.22 16.72
N LYS A 7 14.35 -29.36 16.14
CA LYS A 7 14.62 -29.45 14.71
C LYS A 7 13.28 -29.28 14.04
N ILE A 8 13.12 -28.17 13.34
CA ILE A 8 12.01 -27.96 12.42
C ILE A 8 12.25 -28.98 11.29
N ASP A 9 11.25 -29.81 11.01
CA ASP A 9 11.37 -30.84 9.98
C ASP A 9 11.46 -30.18 8.59
N PRO A 10 12.33 -30.65 7.69
CA PRO A 10 12.55 -30.01 6.38
C PRO A 10 11.28 -29.95 5.51
N GLU A 11 10.37 -30.91 5.66
CA GLU A 11 9.05 -30.92 5.00
C GLU A 11 8.15 -29.77 5.51
N SER A 12 8.30 -29.36 6.77
CA SER A 12 7.58 -28.22 7.33
C SER A 12 8.16 -26.87 6.88
N GLU A 13 9.46 -26.81 6.60
CA GLU A 13 10.09 -25.62 6.02
C GLU A 13 9.68 -25.44 4.55
N GLU A 14 9.65 -26.53 3.79
CA GLU A 14 9.24 -26.55 2.39
C GLU A 14 7.76 -26.17 2.22
N ALA A 15 6.86 -26.72 3.05
CA ALA A 15 5.45 -26.34 3.04
C ALA A 15 5.21 -24.87 3.44
N MET A 16 5.98 -24.35 4.41
CA MET A 16 5.90 -22.94 4.81
C MET A 16 6.45 -22.00 3.73
N ALA A 17 7.48 -22.42 3.00
CA ALA A 17 8.02 -21.70 1.85
C ALA A 17 7.04 -21.69 0.67
N GLU A 18 6.34 -22.81 0.42
CA GLU A 18 5.28 -22.90 -0.59
C GLU A 18 4.13 -21.94 -0.26
N VAL A 19 3.63 -21.95 0.98
CA VAL A 19 2.60 -20.98 1.42
C VAL A 19 3.11 -19.53 1.32
N ALA A 20 4.37 -19.27 1.67
CA ALA A 20 4.96 -17.94 1.55
C ALA A 20 5.08 -17.48 0.08
N SER A 21 5.22 -18.41 -0.87
CA SER A 21 5.25 -18.12 -2.30
C SER A 21 3.89 -17.67 -2.86
N GLU A 22 2.79 -18.02 -2.19
CA GLU A 22 1.44 -17.58 -2.55
C GLU A 22 1.08 -16.22 -1.95
N LEU A 23 1.80 -15.76 -0.92
CA LEU A 23 1.55 -14.50 -0.22
C LEU A 23 2.22 -13.31 -0.92
N TRP A 24 1.45 -12.26 -1.17
CA TRP A 24 1.94 -11.02 -1.76
C TRP A 24 1.96 -9.87 -0.74
N PRO A 25 3.03 -9.04 -0.70
CA PRO A 25 4.29 -9.17 -1.45
C PRO A 25 5.21 -10.22 -0.82
N PRO A 26 5.98 -11.00 -1.60
CA PRO A 26 6.80 -12.11 -1.10
C PRO A 26 7.90 -11.64 -0.14
N SER A 27 8.27 -12.48 0.83
CA SER A 27 9.38 -12.23 1.75
C SER A 27 10.45 -13.31 1.60
N PRO A 28 11.69 -12.97 1.19
CA PRO A 28 12.18 -11.63 0.84
C PRO A 28 11.62 -11.11 -0.50
N TYR A 29 11.53 -9.77 -0.62
CA TYR A 29 11.26 -9.08 -1.88
C TYR A 29 12.56 -8.52 -2.45
N LEU A 30 12.90 -8.84 -3.70
CA LEU A 30 14.07 -8.28 -4.37
C LEU A 30 13.71 -6.92 -5.00
N PHE A 31 14.29 -5.84 -4.47
CA PHE A 31 14.16 -4.50 -5.05
C PHE A 31 15.42 -4.13 -5.83
N HIS A 32 15.24 -3.48 -6.98
CA HIS A 32 16.34 -2.77 -7.64
C HIS A 32 16.55 -1.42 -6.98
N VAL A 33 17.71 -1.22 -6.36
CA VAL A 33 18.06 0.01 -5.64
C VAL A 33 19.28 0.64 -6.30
N PHE A 34 19.22 1.95 -6.53
CA PHE A 34 20.36 2.70 -7.04
C PHE A 34 21.42 2.91 -5.95
N SER A 35 22.64 2.47 -6.22
CA SER A 35 23.79 2.63 -5.33
C SER A 35 24.60 3.87 -5.75
N SER A 36 24.61 4.90 -4.91
CA SER A 36 25.43 6.10 -5.15
C SER A 36 26.94 5.83 -5.06
N ARG A 37 27.35 4.73 -4.38
CA ARG A 37 28.76 4.34 -4.26
C ARG A 37 29.32 3.76 -5.55
N THR A 38 28.53 2.95 -6.24
CA THR A 38 28.93 2.26 -7.47
C THR A 38 28.40 2.95 -8.73
N GLY A 39 27.37 3.79 -8.60
CA GLY A 39 26.66 4.43 -9.71
C GLY A 39 25.74 3.48 -10.49
N LEU A 40 25.41 2.32 -9.92
CA LEU A 40 24.67 1.25 -10.59
C LEU A 40 23.38 0.90 -9.86
N TRP A 41 22.45 0.28 -10.59
CA TRP A 41 21.30 -0.39 -10.01
C TRP A 41 21.71 -1.78 -9.55
N GLU A 42 21.42 -2.10 -8.30
CA GLU A 42 21.76 -3.37 -7.67
C GLU A 42 20.50 -4.04 -7.15
N GLU A 43 20.41 -5.36 -7.26
CA GLU A 43 19.36 -6.14 -6.61
C GLU A 43 19.69 -6.28 -5.11
N ARG A 44 18.74 -5.90 -4.26
CA ARG A 44 18.87 -6.05 -2.81
C ARG A 44 17.63 -6.74 -2.26
N PRO A 45 17.79 -7.80 -1.45
CA PRO A 45 16.67 -8.45 -0.78
C PRO A 45 16.22 -7.58 0.40
N PHE A 46 14.91 -7.40 0.53
CA PHE A 46 14.29 -6.78 1.70
C PHE A 46 13.36 -7.76 2.38
N LEU A 47 13.41 -7.82 3.71
CA LEU A 47 12.53 -8.67 4.51
C LEU A 47 11.20 -7.97 4.80
N ARG A 48 10.11 -8.73 4.78
CA ARG A 48 8.80 -8.21 5.23
C ARG A 48 8.75 -8.19 6.74
N ASP A 49 8.51 -7.02 7.30
CA ASP A 49 8.14 -6.84 8.70
C ASP A 49 6.61 -6.70 8.80
N GLY A 50 5.98 -7.66 9.48
CA GLY A 50 4.53 -7.76 9.60
C GLY A 50 3.86 -8.64 8.52
N GLU A 51 2.53 -8.47 8.40
CA GLU A 51 1.67 -9.33 7.59
C GLU A 51 1.79 -9.06 6.08
N ALA A 52 1.48 -10.08 5.28
CA ALA A 52 1.26 -9.93 3.84
C ALA A 52 0.00 -9.09 3.56
N ALA A 53 -0.10 -8.53 2.35
CA ALA A 53 -1.33 -7.87 1.92
C ALA A 53 -2.46 -8.86 1.63
N GLY A 54 -2.12 -10.07 1.17
CA GLY A 54 -3.05 -11.12 0.80
C GLY A 54 -2.34 -12.18 -0.04
N THR A 55 -3.11 -12.96 -0.79
CA THR A 55 -2.54 -13.89 -1.78
C THR A 55 -2.30 -13.20 -3.12
N ILE A 56 -1.46 -13.79 -3.98
CA ILE A 56 -1.19 -13.29 -5.35
C ILE A 56 -2.49 -13.11 -6.16
N GLY A 57 -3.50 -13.96 -5.94
CA GLY A 57 -4.79 -13.86 -6.62
C GLY A 57 -5.65 -12.67 -6.20
N ASP A 58 -5.48 -12.20 -4.96
CA ASP A 58 -6.27 -11.09 -4.40
C ASP A 58 -5.72 -9.72 -4.83
N VAL A 59 -4.42 -9.64 -5.10
CA VAL A 59 -3.75 -8.39 -5.42
C VAL A 59 -3.78 -8.15 -6.92
N GLY A 60 -4.78 -7.40 -7.40
CA GLY A 60 -4.80 -6.96 -8.79
C GLY A 60 -3.61 -6.05 -9.09
N LEU A 61 -2.57 -6.51 -9.79
CA LEU A 61 -1.38 -5.71 -10.13
C LEU A 61 -1.73 -4.63 -11.19
N GLY A 62 -1.84 -3.37 -10.77
CA GLY A 62 -2.21 -2.23 -11.62
C GLY A 62 -1.07 -1.22 -11.85
N LYS A 63 -1.33 -0.17 -12.65
CA LYS A 63 -0.50 1.06 -12.80
C LYS A 63 -1.25 2.25 -12.15
N PRO A 64 -0.63 3.41 -11.85
CA PRO A 64 0.77 3.71 -11.56
C PRO A 64 1.05 3.72 -10.04
N LEU A 65 2.25 3.25 -9.66
CA LEU A 65 2.79 3.32 -8.31
C LEU A 65 3.12 4.78 -7.96
N GLN A 66 2.18 5.52 -7.36
CA GLN A 66 2.53 6.80 -6.76
C GLN A 66 3.36 6.53 -5.50
N SER A 67 4.31 7.42 -5.22
CA SER A 67 5.16 7.27 -4.06
C SER A 67 5.45 8.60 -3.38
N ALA A 68 5.77 8.51 -2.10
CA ALA A 68 6.17 9.64 -1.29
C ALA A 68 7.25 9.20 -0.31
N TYR A 69 8.28 10.02 -0.16
CA TYR A 69 9.31 9.82 0.87
C TYR A 69 8.96 10.61 2.12
N TRP A 70 8.83 9.92 3.25
CA TRP A 70 8.45 10.48 4.54
C TRP A 70 9.10 9.67 5.67
N GLY A 71 9.44 10.29 6.80
CA GLY A 71 9.89 9.54 8.00
C GLY A 71 11.04 8.54 7.76
N GLN A 72 12.00 8.88 6.88
CA GLN A 72 13.12 8.01 6.47
C GLN A 72 12.75 6.72 5.70
N ALA A 73 11.50 6.62 5.23
CA ALA A 73 11.02 5.49 4.44
C ALA A 73 10.38 5.96 3.12
N LEU A 74 10.41 5.10 2.12
CA LEU A 74 9.69 5.31 0.86
C LEU A 74 8.34 4.60 0.93
N TYR A 75 7.26 5.34 0.73
CA TYR A 75 5.90 4.82 0.68
C TYR A 75 5.47 4.68 -0.76
N VAL A 76 5.04 3.50 -1.17
CA VAL A 76 4.61 3.19 -2.53
C VAL A 76 3.19 2.67 -2.49
N LEU A 77 2.27 3.37 -3.16
CA LEU A 77 0.88 2.94 -3.30
C LEU A 77 0.80 1.82 -4.34
N CYS A 78 0.46 0.61 -3.90
CA CYS A 78 0.35 -0.56 -4.75
C CYS A 78 -1.12 -0.82 -5.09
N SER A 79 -1.44 -0.79 -6.38
CA SER A 79 -2.72 -1.26 -6.91
C SER A 79 -3.98 -0.67 -6.26
N ASN A 80 -3.87 0.51 -5.67
CA ASN A 80 -4.90 1.15 -4.87
C ASN A 80 -5.48 0.23 -3.77
N SER A 81 -4.70 -0.71 -3.24
CA SER A 81 -5.16 -1.70 -2.24
C SER A 81 -4.30 -1.73 -0.97
N PHE A 82 -3.01 -1.40 -1.04
CA PHE A 82 -2.13 -1.26 0.11
C PHE A 82 -0.96 -0.33 -0.21
N ILE A 83 -0.21 0.04 0.83
CA ILE A 83 1.03 0.81 0.71
C ILE A 83 2.21 -0.04 1.18
N LEU A 84 3.29 -0.04 0.40
CA LEU A 84 4.58 -0.54 0.84
C LEU A 84 5.39 0.57 1.48
N ARG A 85 5.77 0.40 2.74
CA ARG A 85 6.72 1.27 3.44
C ARG A 85 8.09 0.61 3.42
N ILE A 86 9.01 1.12 2.60
CA ILE A 86 10.34 0.54 2.36
C ILE A 86 11.39 1.34 3.15
N SER A 87 12.16 0.66 4.00
CA SER A 87 13.27 1.25 4.75
C SER A 87 14.61 0.81 4.17
N LEU A 88 15.23 1.68 3.37
CA LEU A 88 16.53 1.42 2.73
C LEU A 88 17.69 1.25 3.73
N SER A 89 17.55 1.74 4.96
CA SER A 89 18.56 1.61 6.01
C SER A 89 18.47 0.29 6.77
N LYS A 90 17.30 -0.33 6.80
CA LYS A 90 17.03 -1.58 7.54
C LYS A 90 16.97 -2.80 6.64
N ASP A 91 16.92 -2.60 5.32
CA ASP A 91 16.64 -3.66 4.35
C ASP A 91 15.35 -4.42 4.67
N GLU A 92 14.36 -3.65 5.12
CA GLU A 92 13.03 -4.13 5.52
C GLU A 92 11.94 -3.33 4.80
N TYR A 93 10.78 -3.96 4.62
CA TYR A 93 9.57 -3.29 4.19
C TYR A 93 8.36 -3.76 4.99
N GLN A 94 7.35 -2.89 5.09
CA GLN A 94 6.08 -3.18 5.77
C GLN A 94 4.92 -3.00 4.81
N VAL A 95 3.86 -3.79 4.99
CA VAL A 95 2.58 -3.60 4.30
C VAL A 95 1.66 -2.79 5.21
N ILE A 96 1.16 -1.66 4.69
CA ILE A 96 0.17 -0.82 5.36
C ILE A 96 -1.14 -0.95 4.58
N ARG A 97 -2.17 -1.52 5.20
CA ARG A 97 -3.51 -1.63 4.59
C ARG A 97 -4.10 -0.23 4.44
N ILE A 98 -4.76 0.04 3.31
CA ILE A 98 -5.56 1.26 3.16
C ILE A 98 -6.90 1.10 3.92
N PRO A 99 -7.62 2.19 4.21
CA PRO A 99 -8.97 2.10 4.75
C PRO A 99 -9.89 1.30 3.80
N ALA A 100 -10.71 0.38 4.33
CA ALA A 100 -11.47 -0.59 3.54
C ALA A 100 -12.38 0.01 2.47
N ASP A 101 -12.98 1.18 2.74
CA ASP A 101 -13.94 1.84 1.83
C ASP A 101 -13.28 2.93 0.97
N ALA A 102 -11.95 2.93 0.85
CA ALA A 102 -11.21 3.98 0.14
C ALA A 102 -10.78 3.54 -1.26
N ASP A 103 -11.31 4.20 -2.30
CA ASP A 103 -10.72 4.16 -3.63
C ASP A 103 -9.63 5.25 -3.73
N VAL A 104 -8.43 4.91 -3.27
CA VAL A 104 -7.29 5.84 -3.19
C VAL A 104 -6.80 6.19 -4.59
N LYS A 105 -6.73 7.50 -4.89
CA LYS A 105 -6.24 8.03 -6.18
C LYS A 105 -4.91 8.76 -6.08
N SER A 106 -4.55 9.19 -4.88
CA SER A 106 -3.37 10.02 -4.64
C SER A 106 -2.72 9.74 -3.30
N ILE A 107 -1.40 9.79 -3.28
CA ILE A 107 -0.55 9.82 -2.09
C ILE A 107 0.27 11.10 -2.11
N GLY A 108 0.43 11.73 -0.95
CA GLY A 108 1.17 12.98 -0.80
C GLY A 108 1.73 13.13 0.60
N LYS A 109 2.46 14.21 0.85
CA LYS A 109 3.03 14.52 2.16
C LYS A 109 2.93 16.00 2.47
N SER A 110 2.85 16.32 3.76
CA SER A 110 3.03 17.67 4.29
C SER A 110 3.88 17.64 5.55
N GLU A 111 4.12 18.78 6.17
CA GLU A 111 4.81 18.88 7.47
C GLU A 111 4.16 18.03 8.57
N LYS A 112 2.86 17.70 8.42
CA LYS A 112 2.07 16.97 9.40
C LYS A 112 2.06 15.45 9.18
N GLY A 113 2.57 14.94 8.07
CA GLY A 113 2.54 13.50 7.81
C GLY A 113 2.39 13.12 6.34
N LEU A 114 2.26 11.81 6.14
CA LEU A 114 1.86 11.19 4.88
C LEU A 114 0.33 11.21 4.76
N TYR A 115 -0.16 11.50 3.56
CA TYR A 115 -1.58 11.60 3.25
C TYR A 115 -1.95 10.69 2.10
N ILE A 116 -3.15 10.13 2.17
CA ILE A 116 -3.83 9.53 1.03
C ILE A 116 -5.15 10.27 0.80
N ALA A 117 -5.53 10.40 -0.47
CA ALA A 117 -6.82 10.94 -0.84
C ALA A 117 -7.46 10.11 -1.96
N GLY A 118 -8.77 9.97 -1.85
CA GLY A 118 -9.57 9.09 -2.69
C GLY A 118 -11.05 9.37 -2.57
N TYR A 119 -11.84 8.55 -3.25
CA TYR A 119 -13.30 8.62 -3.21
C TYR A 119 -13.87 7.49 -2.35
N ALA A 120 -15.03 7.75 -1.76
CA ALA A 120 -15.91 6.72 -1.23
C ALA A 120 -17.33 6.96 -1.78
N ASP A 121 -18.03 5.88 -2.13
CA ASP A 121 -19.43 5.87 -2.59
C ASP A 121 -19.73 6.91 -3.69
N ASP A 122 -18.90 6.90 -4.75
CA ASP A 122 -18.96 7.69 -6.00
C ASP A 122 -19.03 9.23 -5.88
N SER A 123 -19.12 9.78 -4.66
CA SER A 123 -19.49 11.19 -4.46
C SER A 123 -18.71 11.89 -3.36
N CYS A 124 -18.00 11.17 -2.48
CA CYS A 124 -17.34 11.78 -1.32
C CYS A 124 -15.81 11.77 -1.47
N LEU A 125 -15.20 12.95 -1.52
CA LEU A 125 -13.76 13.11 -1.37
C LEU A 125 -13.39 12.90 0.10
N LYS A 126 -12.52 11.93 0.34
CA LYS A 126 -11.96 11.64 1.67
C LYS A 126 -10.43 11.80 1.64
N VAL A 127 -9.90 12.36 2.72
CA VAL A 127 -8.45 12.53 2.93
C VAL A 127 -8.08 11.99 4.30
N TRP A 128 -7.14 11.06 4.31
CA TRP A 128 -6.60 10.44 5.52
C TRP A 128 -5.15 10.84 5.72
N VAL A 129 -4.74 10.94 6.97
CA VAL A 129 -3.34 11.10 7.37
C VAL A 129 -2.88 9.83 8.06
N LEU A 130 -1.67 9.38 7.74
CA LEU A 130 -1.03 8.26 8.42
C LEU A 130 -0.52 8.73 9.77
N ASN A 131 -0.99 8.08 10.83
CA ASN A 131 -0.42 8.21 12.16
C ASN A 131 0.64 7.13 12.34
N GLU A 132 1.91 7.54 12.40
CA GLU A 132 3.05 6.65 12.63
C GLU A 132 3.38 6.67 14.12
N SER A 133 2.82 5.72 14.87
CA SER A 133 3.25 5.45 16.24
C SER A 133 4.26 4.29 16.25
N CYS A 134 4.97 4.08 17.37
CA CYS A 134 6.01 3.03 17.45
C CYS A 134 5.51 1.61 17.15
N HIS A 135 4.21 1.36 17.25
CA HIS A 135 3.64 0.00 17.15
C HIS A 135 2.51 -0.13 16.14
N GLU A 136 1.93 0.98 15.65
CA GLU A 136 0.75 0.95 14.79
C GLU A 136 0.82 2.04 13.70
N HIS A 137 0.41 1.63 12.50
CA HIS A 137 0.18 2.48 11.33
C HIS A 137 -1.33 2.66 11.16
N GLU A 138 -1.87 3.73 11.74
CA GLU A 138 -3.32 3.98 11.72
C GLU A 138 -3.67 5.11 10.74
N TRP A 139 -4.69 4.91 9.92
CA TRP A 139 -5.23 5.96 9.07
C TRP A 139 -6.29 6.79 9.80
N VAL A 140 -6.02 8.08 9.97
CA VAL A 140 -6.97 9.00 10.59
C VAL A 140 -7.64 9.87 9.54
N LEU A 141 -8.97 9.79 9.43
CA LEU A 141 -9.76 10.62 8.53
C LEU A 141 -9.68 12.09 8.96
N ARG A 142 -9.23 12.96 8.06
CA ARG A 142 -9.09 14.41 8.30
C ARG A 142 -10.13 15.23 7.56
N HIS A 143 -10.50 14.79 6.37
CA HIS A 143 -11.52 15.46 5.57
C HIS A 143 -12.46 14.43 4.97
N ASN A 144 -13.74 14.75 5.00
CA ASN A 144 -14.80 14.01 4.33
C ASN A 144 -15.77 15.05 3.79
N LYS A 145 -15.85 15.15 2.46
CA LYS A 145 -16.72 16.11 1.81
C LYS A 145 -17.37 15.50 0.59
N GLU A 146 -18.69 15.56 0.57
CA GLU A 146 -19.47 15.27 -0.63
C GLU A 146 -19.10 16.30 -1.71
N LEU A 147 -18.59 15.80 -2.82
CA LEU A 147 -18.48 16.56 -4.05
C LEU A 147 -19.88 16.58 -4.65
N ARG A 148 -20.63 17.65 -4.37
CA ARG A 148 -21.81 17.98 -5.16
C ARG A 148 -21.35 18.17 -6.59
N LEU A 149 -21.52 17.15 -7.42
CA LEU A 149 -21.61 17.32 -8.86
C LEU A 149 -22.90 18.09 -9.09
N GLU A 150 -22.85 19.42 -8.99
CA GLU A 150 -23.90 20.27 -9.53
C GLU A 150 -23.81 20.16 -11.05
N LEU A 151 -24.21 19.00 -11.59
CA LEU A 151 -24.54 18.89 -12.99
C LEU A 151 -25.70 19.86 -13.20
N PRO A 152 -25.55 20.87 -14.06
CA PRO A 152 -26.69 21.68 -14.43
C PRO A 152 -27.74 20.73 -15.00
N LEU A 153 -28.93 20.70 -14.40
CA LEU A 153 -30.10 19.92 -14.83
C LEU A 153 -30.52 20.20 -16.30
N CYS A 154 -29.81 21.09 -16.99
CA CYS A 154 -30.01 21.51 -18.37
C CYS A 154 -29.90 20.39 -19.42
N TYR A 155 -29.27 19.25 -19.11
CA TYR A 155 -29.04 18.18 -20.08
C TYR A 155 -30.08 17.06 -20.08
N LEU A 156 -31.00 17.01 -19.10
CA LEU A 156 -32.03 15.95 -19.02
C LEU A 156 -33.36 16.32 -19.73
N ASN A 157 -33.55 17.56 -20.16
CA ASN A 157 -34.79 18.02 -20.82
C ASN A 157 -34.64 18.24 -22.33
N LYS A 158 -34.05 17.28 -23.06
CA LYS A 158 -34.18 17.19 -24.54
C LYS A 158 -34.81 15.87 -24.97
N GLN A 159 -35.94 15.51 -24.37
CA GLN A 159 -36.87 14.53 -24.94
C GLN A 159 -38.33 14.94 -24.67
N SER A 160 -38.78 16.02 -25.27
CA SER A 160 -40.22 16.25 -25.53
C SER A 160 -40.43 17.49 -26.40
N CYS A 161 -40.26 17.34 -27.71
CA CYS A 161 -41.03 18.14 -28.67
C CYS A 161 -41.07 17.37 -29.99
N GLY A 162 -42.16 16.63 -30.19
CA GLY A 162 -42.60 16.20 -31.53
C GLY A 162 -43.00 17.41 -32.37
N PRO A 163 -43.15 17.21 -33.69
CA PRO A 163 -44.45 16.74 -34.20
C PRO A 163 -44.41 15.33 -34.81
#